data_AF-A0A1W2D4K5-F1
#
_entry.id   AF-A0A1W2D4K5-F1
#
_cell.length_a   1.000
_cell.length_b   1.000
_cell.length_c   1.000
_cell.angle_alpha   90.00
_cell.angle_beta   90.00
_cell.angle_gamma   90.00
#
_symmetry.space_group_name_H-M   'P 1'
#
loop_
_entity.id
_entity.type
_entity.pdbx_description
1 polymer ?
#
loop_
_entity_poly.entity_id
_entity_poly.type
_entity_poly.pdbx_seq_one_letter_code
_entity_poly.pdbx_strand_id
1 'polypeptide(L)'
;MSSPLGYIPGPYGKPIAVFQVDGMPDDFAHDFDGCMDIAGIHDPKARERCFAEISGAWKEKGRVAFDVFLKHGGRKVPRLRLERPEKPAYFDIPNDAKINEVKENWVSLVLDQPDWASRSCALLEVLRDNAEKAAEWDVASDADVFHTVHALSMSILLTSAIEHLCEAEIDCLEAAAFYALTTHDQWSEAGIEWLRPFRFTWFKDWISERPAYREFASGMRTVNPDIPAWVEKGGRA
;
A
#
# COMPACT_ATOMS: atom_id res chain seq x y z
N MET A 1 20.17 24.71 6.13
CA MET A 1 19.84 23.28 6.00
C MET A 1 20.38 22.84 4.66
N SER A 2 21.13 21.73 4.63
CA SER A 2 21.54 21.08 3.38
C SER A 2 20.30 20.64 2.60
N SER A 3 20.37 20.69 1.27
CA SER A 3 19.35 20.08 0.42
C SER A 3 19.36 18.56 0.61
N PRO A 4 18.20 17.87 0.54
CA PRO A 4 18.19 16.41 0.57
C PRO A 4 18.95 15.84 -0.62
N LEU A 5 19.69 14.75 -0.38
CA LEU A 5 20.36 13.97 -1.43
C LEU A 5 19.36 13.21 -2.31
N GLY A 6 18.21 12.86 -1.73
CA GLY A 6 17.17 12.09 -2.36
C GLY A 6 16.07 11.73 -1.37
N TYR A 7 15.20 10.82 -1.78
CA TYR A 7 14.12 10.30 -0.97
C TYR A 7 14.09 8.78 -1.02
N ILE A 8 13.72 8.14 0.08
CA ILE A 8 13.44 6.70 0.13
C ILE A 8 11.95 6.45 0.32
N PRO A 9 11.37 5.40 -0.28
CA PRO A 9 9.98 5.04 -0.04
C PRO A 9 9.77 4.68 1.43
N GLY A 10 8.78 5.32 2.05
CA GLY A 10 8.36 5.00 3.40
C GLY A 10 7.41 3.79 3.43
N PRO A 11 7.39 3.03 4.52
CA PRO A 11 6.47 1.89 4.71
C PRO A 11 4.98 2.28 4.73
N TYR A 12 4.69 3.58 4.68
CA TYR A 12 3.35 4.16 4.70
C TYR A 12 3.05 5.06 3.50
N GLY A 13 3.79 4.89 2.41
CA GLY A 13 3.54 5.57 1.13
C GLY A 13 3.94 7.04 1.04
N LYS A 14 4.68 7.56 2.03
CA LYS A 14 5.31 8.88 1.95
C LYS A 14 6.82 8.76 1.73
N PRO A 15 7.38 9.44 0.73
CA PRO A 15 8.83 9.48 0.54
C PRO A 15 9.50 10.24 1.70
N ILE A 16 10.58 9.71 2.24
CA ILE A 16 11.35 10.32 3.33
C ILE A 16 12.65 10.90 2.80
N ALA A 17 12.90 12.16 3.12
CA ALA A 17 14.13 12.84 2.75
C ALA A 17 15.37 12.20 3.40
N VAL A 18 16.44 12.08 2.62
CA VAL A 18 17.74 11.60 3.06
C VAL A 18 18.75 12.73 2.94
N PHE A 19 19.54 12.94 3.99
CA PHE A 19 20.56 13.97 4.08
C PHE A 19 21.94 13.34 4.31
N GLN A 20 22.98 13.91 3.71
CA GLN A 20 24.36 13.57 4.06
C GLN A 20 24.66 14.08 5.47
N VAL A 21 25.32 13.28 6.30
CA VAL A 21 25.88 13.78 7.55
C VAL A 21 27.19 14.53 7.26
N ASP A 22 27.26 15.80 7.67
CA ASP A 22 28.44 16.64 7.45
C ASP A 22 29.69 16.01 8.09
N GLY A 23 30.73 15.80 7.27
CA GLY A 23 31.99 15.20 7.70
C GLY A 23 31.99 13.67 7.83
N MET A 24 30.88 13.01 7.50
CA MET A 24 30.75 11.54 7.51
C MET A 24 30.18 11.07 6.16
N PRO A 25 31.05 10.76 5.16
CA PRO A 25 30.65 10.46 3.79
C PRO A 25 29.76 9.21 3.64
N ASP A 26 29.86 8.28 4.58
CA ASP A 26 29.14 7.00 4.53
C ASP A 26 27.87 7.00 5.41
N ASP A 27 27.61 8.09 6.14
CA ASP A 27 26.49 8.20 7.06
C ASP A 27 25.37 9.09 6.51
N PHE A 28 24.14 8.57 6.58
CA PHE A 28 22.94 9.25 6.14
C PHE A 28 22.02 9.54 7.32
N ALA A 29 21.39 10.71 7.30
CA ALA A 29 20.40 11.13 8.29
C ALA A 29 19.04 11.35 7.64
N HIS A 30 18.00 11.16 8.44
CA HIS A 30 16.65 11.64 8.16
C HIS A 30 16.36 12.82 9.07
N ASP A 31 15.58 13.78 8.59
CA ASP A 31 15.08 14.81 9.49
C ASP A 31 14.13 14.20 10.54
N PHE A 32 13.96 14.89 11.67
CA PHE A 32 13.14 14.38 12.77
C PHE A 32 11.66 14.29 12.38
N ASP A 33 11.20 15.10 11.43
CA ASP A 33 9.81 15.11 10.97
C ASP A 33 9.51 13.84 10.14
N GLY A 34 10.40 13.49 9.21
CA GLY A 34 10.39 12.25 8.45
C GLY A 34 10.54 11.01 9.32
N CYS A 35 11.36 11.06 10.38
CA CYS A 35 11.41 9.99 11.38
C CYS A 35 10.06 9.78 12.09
N MET A 36 9.36 10.87 12.44
CA MET A 36 8.03 10.80 13.06
C MET A 36 6.97 10.32 12.07
N ASP A 37 7.11 10.61 10.78
CA ASP A 37 6.25 10.07 9.71
C ASP A 37 6.43 8.57 9.51
N ILE A 38 7.68 8.09 9.49
CA ILE A 38 8.01 6.65 9.50
C ILE A 38 7.48 5.99 10.77
N ALA A 39 7.53 6.68 11.90
CA ALA A 39 7.01 6.07 13.11
C ALA A 39 5.49 6.16 13.24
N GLY A 40 4.82 7.07 12.54
CA GLY A 40 3.36 7.20 12.59
C GLY A 40 2.78 8.10 13.61
N ILE A 41 3.52 9.12 13.95
CA ILE A 41 3.08 10.08 14.93
C ILE A 41 2.31 11.17 14.17
N HIS A 42 1.00 11.01 14.02
CA HIS A 42 0.16 11.96 13.27
C HIS A 42 -0.46 13.05 14.15
N ASP A 43 -0.65 12.80 15.45
CA ASP A 43 -1.24 13.78 16.36
C ASP A 43 -0.27 14.96 16.56
N PRO A 44 -0.65 16.21 16.24
CA PRO A 44 0.27 17.35 16.31
C PRO A 44 0.88 17.55 17.69
N LYS A 45 0.11 17.33 18.76
CA LYS A 45 0.62 17.47 20.14
C LYS A 45 1.60 16.35 20.47
N ALA A 46 1.37 15.13 19.98
CA ALA A 46 2.30 14.02 20.11
C ALA A 46 3.59 14.26 19.33
N ARG A 47 3.51 14.85 18.13
CA ARG A 47 4.68 15.27 17.34
C ARG A 47 5.52 16.30 18.09
N GLU A 48 4.89 17.34 18.64
CA GLU A 48 5.59 18.36 19.44
C GLU A 48 6.35 17.75 20.63
N ARG A 49 5.69 16.86 21.39
CA ARG A 49 6.32 16.16 22.53
C ARG A 49 7.44 15.22 22.08
N CYS A 50 7.23 14.51 20.98
CA CYS A 50 8.22 13.60 20.42
C CYS A 50 9.46 14.37 19.96
N PHE A 51 9.28 15.44 19.19
CA PHE A 51 10.36 16.31 18.72
C PHE A 51 11.17 16.89 19.89
N ALA A 52 10.50 17.32 20.96
CA ALA A 52 11.18 17.81 22.17
C ALA A 52 12.05 16.73 22.84
N GLU A 53 11.54 15.50 22.99
CA GLU A 53 12.29 14.38 23.58
C GLU A 53 13.46 13.94 22.68
N ILE A 54 13.25 13.85 21.35
CA ILE A 54 14.29 13.55 20.36
C ILE A 54 15.40 14.61 20.41
N SER A 55 15.03 15.89 20.40
CA SER A 55 15.99 17.00 20.45
C SER A 55 16.79 17.01 21.76
N GLY A 56 16.16 16.69 22.88
CA GLY A 56 16.83 16.54 24.17
C GLY A 56 17.81 15.37 24.19
N ALA A 57 17.35 14.18 23.77
CA ALA A 57 18.17 12.97 23.73
C ALA A 57 19.35 13.09 22.76
N TRP A 58 19.16 13.73 21.61
CA TRP A 58 20.24 13.99 20.65
C TRP A 58 21.31 14.91 21.24
N LYS A 59 20.93 16.01 21.89
CA LYS A 59 21.87 16.93 22.54
C LYS A 59 22.66 16.28 23.67
N GLU A 60 22.03 15.38 24.43
CA GLU A 60 22.65 14.73 25.58
C GLU A 60 23.54 13.53 25.18
N LYS A 61 23.06 12.69 24.25
CA LYS A 61 23.63 11.37 23.98
C LYS A 61 24.17 11.19 22.56
N GLY A 62 23.92 12.15 21.66
CA GLY A 62 24.26 12.05 20.24
C GLY A 62 23.52 10.94 19.49
N ARG A 63 22.47 10.35 20.08
CA ARG A 63 21.70 9.24 19.50
C ARG A 63 20.30 9.19 20.08
N VAL A 64 19.37 8.67 19.29
CA VAL A 64 17.96 8.52 19.65
C VAL A 64 17.54 7.06 19.41
N ALA A 65 16.95 6.43 20.42
CA ALA A 65 16.42 5.08 20.29
C ALA A 65 14.99 5.13 19.71
N PHE A 66 14.61 4.14 18.91
CA PHE A 66 13.29 4.08 18.29
C PHE A 66 12.14 4.06 19.32
N ASP A 67 12.40 3.59 20.54
CA ASP A 67 11.42 3.56 21.63
C ASP A 67 10.86 4.94 21.99
N VAL A 68 11.58 6.03 21.67
CA VAL A 68 11.05 7.39 21.82
C VAL A 68 9.79 7.55 20.99
N PHE A 69 9.77 7.07 19.75
CA PHE A 69 8.58 7.20 18.91
C PHE A 69 7.39 6.39 19.44
N LEU A 70 7.66 5.18 19.97
CA LEU A 70 6.62 4.33 20.55
C LEU A 70 5.88 5.00 21.72
N LYS A 71 6.61 5.76 22.56
CA LYS A 71 6.00 6.53 23.67
C LYS A 71 5.02 7.59 23.20
N HIS A 72 5.22 8.11 22.00
CA HIS A 72 4.41 9.19 21.43
C HIS A 72 3.39 8.69 20.40
N GLY A 73 3.02 7.40 20.48
CA GLY A 73 2.00 6.79 19.62
C GLY A 73 2.51 6.26 18.29
N GLY A 74 3.83 6.32 18.07
CA GLY A 74 4.47 5.68 16.93
C GLY A 74 4.45 4.16 17.03
N ARG A 75 4.73 3.49 15.93
CA ARG A 75 4.69 2.03 15.77
C ARG A 75 5.86 1.55 14.92
N LYS A 76 6.32 0.34 15.22
CA LYS A 76 7.18 -0.39 14.30
C LYS A 76 6.33 -0.85 13.12
N VAL A 77 6.91 -0.84 11.94
CA VAL A 77 6.31 -1.38 10.73
C VAL A 77 6.01 -2.87 10.96
N PRO A 78 4.75 -3.31 10.87
CA PRO A 78 4.42 -4.72 11.01
C PRO A 78 4.93 -5.50 9.80
N ARG A 79 5.31 -6.75 10.05
CA ARG A 79 5.66 -7.72 9.02
C ARG A 79 4.70 -8.89 9.17
N LEU A 80 3.84 -9.10 8.17
CA LEU A 80 2.90 -10.21 8.17
C LEU A 80 3.30 -11.21 7.12
N ARG A 81 3.56 -12.45 7.53
CA ARG A 81 3.93 -13.53 6.63
C ARG A 81 2.82 -13.79 5.62
N LEU A 82 3.18 -13.97 4.36
CA LEU A 82 2.29 -14.41 3.30
C LEU A 82 2.42 -15.91 3.12
N GLU A 83 1.35 -16.63 3.39
CA GLU A 83 1.27 -18.06 3.07
C GLU A 83 0.99 -18.23 1.59
N ARG A 84 1.75 -19.10 0.91
CA ARG A 84 1.56 -19.33 -0.53
C ARG A 84 0.24 -20.09 -0.75
N PRO A 85 -0.66 -19.61 -1.62
CA PRO A 85 -1.89 -20.31 -1.96
C PRO A 85 -1.58 -21.67 -2.58
N GLU A 86 -2.34 -22.69 -2.19
CA GLU A 86 -2.19 -24.05 -2.75
C GLU A 86 -2.58 -24.08 -4.25
N LYS A 87 -3.55 -23.24 -4.63
CA LYS A 87 -4.08 -23.14 -5.99
C LYS A 87 -3.86 -21.72 -6.51
N PRO A 88 -2.91 -21.50 -7.44
CA PRO A 88 -2.69 -20.19 -8.03
C PRO A 88 -3.85 -19.78 -8.95
N ALA A 89 -4.30 -18.53 -8.83
CA ALA A 89 -5.34 -17.92 -9.66
C ALA A 89 -4.90 -17.76 -11.12
N TYR A 90 -3.60 -17.61 -11.38
CA TYR A 90 -3.04 -17.50 -12.73
C TYR A 90 -3.48 -18.65 -13.67
N PHE A 91 -3.66 -19.86 -13.14
CA PHE A 91 -4.07 -21.03 -13.92
C PHE A 91 -5.58 -21.16 -14.12
N ASP A 92 -6.38 -20.40 -13.37
CA ASP A 92 -7.84 -20.37 -13.50
C ASP A 92 -8.31 -19.41 -14.59
N ILE A 93 -7.42 -18.52 -15.07
CA ILE A 93 -7.70 -17.61 -16.18
C ILE A 93 -7.72 -18.39 -17.51
N PRO A 94 -8.73 -18.19 -18.39
CA PRO A 94 -8.80 -18.84 -19.69
C PRO A 94 -7.52 -18.69 -20.52
N ASN A 95 -7.02 -19.83 -21.04
CA ASN A 95 -5.81 -19.87 -21.86
C ASN A 95 -6.13 -19.69 -23.35
N ASP A 96 -6.59 -18.50 -23.74
CA ASP A 96 -6.62 -18.07 -25.14
C ASP A 96 -5.52 -17.05 -25.43
N ALA A 97 -5.15 -16.91 -26.71
CA ALA A 97 -4.00 -16.07 -27.10
C ALA A 97 -4.14 -14.61 -26.67
N LYS A 98 -5.35 -14.03 -26.69
CA LYS A 98 -5.58 -12.63 -26.34
C LYS A 98 -5.60 -12.42 -24.83
N ILE A 99 -6.27 -13.31 -24.10
CA ILE A 99 -6.29 -13.26 -22.64
C ILE A 99 -4.91 -13.54 -22.05
N ASN A 100 -4.12 -14.43 -22.66
CA ASN A 100 -2.74 -14.65 -22.27
C ASN A 100 -1.90 -13.37 -22.39
N GLU A 101 -2.01 -12.63 -23.50
CA GLU A 101 -1.31 -11.35 -23.65
C GLU A 101 -1.68 -10.36 -22.53
N VAL A 102 -2.97 -10.24 -22.21
CA VAL A 102 -3.44 -9.37 -21.11
C VAL A 102 -2.85 -9.81 -19.78
N LYS A 103 -2.91 -11.11 -19.46
CA LYS A 103 -2.38 -11.68 -18.22
C LYS A 103 -0.87 -11.46 -18.09
N GLU A 104 -0.10 -11.72 -19.15
CA GLU A 104 1.36 -11.50 -19.15
C GLU A 104 1.73 -10.01 -19.03
N ASN A 105 0.93 -9.11 -19.61
CA ASN A 105 1.14 -7.67 -19.45
C ASN A 105 0.96 -7.22 -18.00
N TRP A 106 -0.01 -7.77 -17.28
CA TRP A 106 -0.19 -7.52 -15.84
C TRP A 106 0.97 -8.06 -15.00
N VAL A 107 1.47 -9.26 -15.34
CA VAL A 107 2.65 -9.85 -14.68
C VAL A 107 3.89 -8.98 -14.92
N SER A 108 4.14 -8.58 -16.16
CA SER A 108 5.27 -7.71 -16.53
C SER A 108 5.16 -6.35 -15.84
N LEU A 109 3.96 -5.76 -15.79
CA LEU A 109 3.68 -4.48 -15.13
C LEU A 109 4.16 -4.45 -13.67
N VAL A 110 3.97 -5.53 -12.91
CA VAL A 110 4.39 -5.57 -11.50
C VAL A 110 5.86 -5.96 -11.33
N LEU A 111 6.39 -6.82 -12.22
CA LEU A 111 7.78 -7.27 -12.17
C LEU A 111 8.78 -6.19 -12.62
N ASP A 112 8.38 -5.32 -13.54
CA ASP A 112 9.23 -4.24 -14.07
C ASP A 112 9.44 -3.09 -13.08
N GLN A 113 8.68 -3.07 -11.97
CA GLN A 113 8.72 -2.00 -10.99
C GLN A 113 9.66 -2.36 -9.81
N PRO A 114 10.49 -1.41 -9.36
CA PRO A 114 11.55 -1.67 -8.38
C PRO A 114 11.03 -1.92 -6.97
N ASP A 115 9.88 -1.35 -6.60
CA ASP A 115 9.33 -1.41 -5.25
C ASP A 115 7.79 -1.29 -5.25
N TRP A 116 7.17 -1.49 -4.09
CA TRP A 116 5.72 -1.41 -3.95
C TRP A 116 5.14 0.00 -4.15
N ALA A 117 5.90 1.06 -3.92
CA ALA A 117 5.45 2.41 -4.23
C ALA A 117 5.25 2.56 -5.75
N SER A 118 6.25 2.16 -6.54
CA SER A 118 6.18 2.13 -8.01
C SER A 118 5.13 1.14 -8.55
N ARG A 119 5.06 -0.09 -7.99
CA ARG A 119 4.03 -1.09 -8.36
C ARG A 119 2.63 -0.55 -8.12
N SER A 120 2.41 0.11 -6.99
CA SER A 120 1.10 0.68 -6.66
C SER A 120 0.66 1.72 -7.68
N CYS A 121 1.55 2.63 -8.09
CA CYS A 121 1.25 3.64 -9.11
C CYS A 121 0.87 2.98 -10.44
N ALA A 122 1.67 2.02 -10.90
CA ALA A 122 1.42 1.30 -12.15
C ALA A 122 0.08 0.55 -12.13
N LEU A 123 -0.23 -0.15 -11.03
CA LEU A 123 -1.49 -0.86 -10.86
C LEU A 123 -2.69 0.11 -10.83
N LEU A 124 -2.56 1.26 -10.16
CA LEU A 124 -3.63 2.26 -10.10
C LEU A 124 -3.95 2.89 -11.45
N GLU A 125 -2.93 3.11 -12.28
CA GLU A 125 -3.11 3.59 -13.65
C GLU A 125 -3.94 2.59 -14.47
N VAL A 126 -3.58 1.30 -14.43
CA VAL A 126 -4.33 0.27 -15.16
C VAL A 126 -5.76 0.11 -14.62
N LEU A 127 -5.96 0.18 -13.30
CA LEU A 127 -7.30 0.15 -12.70
C LEU A 127 -8.16 1.33 -13.17
N ARG A 128 -7.60 2.54 -13.19
CA ARG A 128 -8.27 3.75 -13.69
C ARG A 128 -8.65 3.59 -15.16
N ASP A 129 -7.70 3.22 -16.00
CA ASP A 129 -7.91 3.15 -17.45
C ASP A 129 -8.96 2.09 -17.81
N ASN A 130 -9.00 0.96 -17.08
CA ASN A 130 -10.05 -0.05 -17.25
C ASN A 130 -11.42 0.45 -16.76
N ALA A 131 -11.49 1.16 -15.64
CA ALA A 131 -12.74 1.75 -15.15
C ALA A 131 -13.32 2.78 -16.14
N GLU A 132 -12.47 3.67 -16.68
CA GLU A 132 -12.85 4.62 -17.72
C GLU A 132 -13.36 3.90 -18.96
N LYS A 133 -12.68 2.84 -19.40
CA LYS A 133 -13.10 2.07 -20.57
C LYS A 133 -14.40 1.31 -20.34
N ALA A 134 -14.60 0.75 -19.15
CA ALA A 134 -15.81 0.04 -18.77
C ALA A 134 -17.02 0.98 -18.73
N ALA A 135 -16.84 2.24 -18.36
CA ALA A 135 -17.91 3.25 -18.36
C ALA A 135 -18.43 3.60 -19.77
N GLU A 136 -17.67 3.30 -20.83
CA GLU A 136 -18.12 3.47 -22.22
C GLU A 136 -19.06 2.35 -22.70
N TRP A 137 -19.20 1.26 -21.94
CA TRP A 137 -19.95 0.09 -22.39
C TRP A 137 -21.44 0.30 -22.15
N ASP A 138 -22.25 0.02 -23.17
CA ASP A 138 -23.71 0.10 -23.07
C ASP A 138 -24.27 -1.13 -22.36
N VAL A 139 -24.33 -1.06 -21.03
CA VAL A 139 -24.90 -2.09 -20.15
C VAL A 139 -26.34 -1.73 -19.76
N ALA A 140 -27.22 -1.67 -20.76
CA ALA A 140 -28.62 -1.25 -20.62
C ALA A 140 -29.52 -2.16 -19.74
N SER A 141 -29.06 -3.34 -19.30
CA SER A 141 -29.93 -4.32 -18.63
C SER A 141 -29.46 -4.83 -17.27
N ASP A 142 -28.20 -4.65 -16.88
CA ASP A 142 -27.73 -5.07 -15.56
C ASP A 142 -26.37 -4.43 -15.16
N ALA A 143 -26.42 -3.14 -14.82
CA ALA A 143 -25.22 -2.39 -14.41
C ALA A 143 -24.56 -2.99 -13.16
N ASP A 144 -25.35 -3.48 -12.20
CA ASP A 144 -24.84 -4.05 -10.95
C ASP A 144 -24.08 -5.36 -11.19
N VAL A 145 -24.62 -6.26 -12.01
CA VAL A 145 -23.91 -7.48 -12.41
C VAL A 145 -22.65 -7.13 -13.18
N PHE A 146 -22.72 -6.17 -14.10
CA PHE A 146 -21.55 -5.74 -14.86
C PHE A 146 -20.43 -5.22 -13.95
N HIS A 147 -20.73 -4.32 -13.02
CA HIS A 147 -19.74 -3.77 -12.08
C HIS A 147 -19.13 -4.87 -11.20
N THR A 148 -19.94 -5.83 -10.76
CA THR A 148 -19.49 -6.96 -9.95
C THR A 148 -18.53 -7.86 -10.74
N VAL A 149 -18.89 -8.23 -11.97
CA VAL A 149 -18.06 -9.06 -12.85
C VAL A 149 -16.78 -8.33 -13.24
N HIS A 150 -16.84 -7.03 -13.52
CA HIS A 150 -15.68 -6.21 -13.80
C HIS A 150 -14.71 -6.19 -12.61
N ALA A 151 -15.20 -5.89 -11.40
CA ALA A 151 -14.36 -5.88 -10.20
C ALA A 151 -13.71 -7.24 -9.93
N LEU A 152 -14.48 -8.34 -10.01
CA LEU A 152 -13.95 -9.69 -9.85
C LEU A 152 -12.87 -10.01 -10.89
N SER A 153 -13.10 -9.66 -12.16
CA SER A 153 -12.13 -9.90 -13.24
C SER A 153 -10.82 -9.16 -13.00
N MET A 154 -10.91 -7.89 -12.56
CA MET A 154 -9.73 -7.08 -12.22
C MET A 154 -8.99 -7.64 -11.00
N SER A 155 -9.70 -8.16 -10.00
CA SER A 155 -9.07 -8.81 -8.84
C SER A 155 -8.39 -10.13 -9.19
N ILE A 156 -8.95 -10.92 -10.10
CA ILE A 156 -8.30 -12.14 -10.60
C ILE A 156 -6.99 -11.78 -11.34
N LEU A 157 -7.01 -10.77 -12.21
CA LEU A 157 -5.81 -10.29 -12.91
C LEU A 157 -4.77 -9.74 -11.94
N LEU A 158 -5.17 -8.92 -10.96
CA LEU A 158 -4.30 -8.44 -9.89
C LEU A 158 -3.66 -9.60 -9.13
N THR A 159 -4.48 -10.55 -8.68
CA THR A 159 -4.03 -11.71 -7.89
C THR A 159 -3.02 -12.54 -8.69
N SER A 160 -3.35 -12.85 -9.94
CA SER A 160 -2.48 -13.54 -10.88
C SER A 160 -1.14 -12.81 -11.09
N ALA A 161 -1.16 -11.48 -11.18
CA ALA A 161 0.06 -10.69 -11.33
C ALA A 161 0.96 -10.79 -10.09
N ILE A 162 0.41 -10.53 -8.91
CA ILE A 162 1.19 -10.48 -7.67
C ILE A 162 1.69 -11.86 -7.20
N GLU A 163 1.08 -12.96 -7.67
CA GLU A 163 1.62 -14.31 -7.49
C GLU A 163 3.06 -14.47 -7.97
N HIS A 164 3.45 -13.70 -8.98
CA HIS A 164 4.78 -13.75 -9.59
C HIS A 164 5.82 -12.98 -8.78
N LEU A 165 5.40 -12.05 -7.91
CA LEU A 165 6.32 -11.31 -7.05
C LEU A 165 7.00 -12.21 -6.02
N CYS A 166 6.39 -13.35 -5.67
CA CYS A 166 6.92 -14.32 -4.70
C CYS A 166 7.28 -13.70 -3.34
N GLU A 167 6.57 -12.66 -2.92
CA GLU A 167 6.76 -11.99 -1.63
C GLU A 167 6.50 -12.97 -0.47
N ALA A 168 7.37 -12.94 0.54
CA ALA A 168 7.24 -13.79 1.72
C ALA A 168 6.46 -13.12 2.87
N GLU A 169 6.35 -11.78 2.84
CA GLU A 169 5.66 -10.98 3.85
C GLU A 169 5.12 -9.67 3.27
N ILE A 170 4.13 -9.09 3.95
CA ILE A 170 3.66 -7.72 3.78
C ILE A 170 4.42 -6.85 4.78
N ASP A 171 5.14 -5.86 4.28
CA ASP A 171 5.95 -4.93 5.09
C ASP A 171 5.67 -3.43 4.79
N CYS A 172 4.74 -3.14 3.88
CA CYS A 172 4.37 -1.77 3.54
C CYS A 172 2.88 -1.63 3.22
N LEU A 173 2.41 -0.38 3.26
CA LEU A 173 1.01 -0.01 3.11
C LEU A 173 0.48 -0.32 1.71
N GLU A 174 1.25 -0.02 0.67
CA GLU A 174 0.90 -0.32 -0.71
C GLU A 174 0.66 -1.81 -0.93
N ALA A 175 1.59 -2.65 -0.49
CA ALA A 175 1.44 -4.10 -0.56
C ALA A 175 0.17 -4.52 0.18
N ALA A 176 -0.01 -4.07 1.42
CA ALA A 176 -1.17 -4.43 2.23
C ALA A 176 -2.50 -4.03 1.57
N ALA A 177 -2.56 -2.86 0.94
CA ALA A 177 -3.72 -2.36 0.21
C ALA A 177 -4.09 -3.25 -0.96
N PHE A 178 -3.12 -3.64 -1.79
CA PHE A 178 -3.39 -4.52 -2.93
C PHE A 178 -3.66 -5.97 -2.51
N TYR A 179 -2.92 -6.51 -1.54
CA TYR A 179 -3.18 -7.86 -1.00
C TYR A 179 -4.59 -7.98 -0.42
N ALA A 180 -5.09 -6.94 0.27
CA ALA A 180 -6.45 -6.90 0.81
C ALA A 180 -7.55 -7.09 -0.26
N LEU A 181 -7.28 -6.79 -1.53
CA LEU A 181 -8.24 -6.87 -2.64
C LEU A 181 -8.01 -8.09 -3.56
N THR A 182 -7.18 -9.04 -3.13
CA THR A 182 -6.92 -10.28 -3.88
C THR A 182 -8.04 -11.30 -3.74
N THR A 183 -8.08 -12.29 -4.64
CA THR A 183 -9.03 -13.40 -4.58
C THR A 183 -8.58 -14.54 -3.67
N HIS A 184 -7.36 -14.49 -3.14
CA HIS A 184 -6.88 -15.46 -2.15
C HIS A 184 -7.25 -15.00 -0.75
N ASP A 185 -8.17 -15.71 -0.10
CA ASP A 185 -8.70 -15.35 1.22
C ASP A 185 -7.58 -15.07 2.23
N GLN A 186 -6.59 -15.97 2.32
CA GLN A 186 -5.43 -15.82 3.22
C GLN A 186 -4.59 -14.56 2.95
N TRP A 187 -4.52 -14.09 1.70
CA TRP A 187 -3.80 -12.87 1.35
C TRP A 187 -4.65 -11.62 1.61
N SER A 188 -5.94 -11.70 1.28
CA SER A 188 -6.89 -10.64 1.61
C SER A 188 -6.93 -10.39 3.11
N GLU A 189 -7.04 -11.44 3.92
CA GLU A 189 -7.00 -11.39 5.37
C GLU A 189 -5.70 -10.78 5.90
N ALA A 190 -4.54 -11.21 5.40
CA ALA A 190 -3.25 -10.66 5.78
C ALA A 190 -3.15 -9.16 5.45
N GLY A 191 -3.60 -8.74 4.28
CA GLY A 191 -3.65 -7.32 3.91
C GLY A 191 -4.55 -6.51 4.84
N ILE A 192 -5.76 -7.02 5.12
CA ILE A 192 -6.71 -6.38 6.03
C ILE A 192 -6.14 -6.29 7.46
N GLU A 193 -5.49 -7.35 7.94
CA GLU A 193 -4.84 -7.38 9.25
C GLU A 193 -3.75 -6.32 9.36
N TRP A 194 -2.87 -6.24 8.34
CA TRP A 194 -1.78 -5.25 8.29
C TRP A 194 -2.32 -3.82 8.32
N LEU A 195 -3.38 -3.54 7.55
CA LEU A 195 -3.98 -2.21 7.43
C LEU A 195 -4.80 -1.78 8.66
N ARG A 196 -5.39 -2.73 9.39
CA ARG A 196 -6.30 -2.47 10.50
C ARG A 196 -5.80 -1.45 11.53
N PRO A 197 -4.54 -1.50 12.02
CA PRO A 197 -4.02 -0.49 12.96
C PRO A 197 -3.90 0.92 12.34
N PHE A 198 -3.84 1.03 11.02
CA PHE A 198 -3.57 2.26 10.27
C PHE A 198 -4.82 2.85 9.60
N ARG A 199 -5.97 2.21 9.77
CA ARG A 199 -7.24 2.57 9.12
C ARG A 199 -7.70 4.02 9.33
N PHE A 200 -7.25 4.68 10.41
CA PHE A 200 -7.61 6.06 10.75
C PHE A 200 -6.47 7.06 10.51
N THR A 201 -5.30 6.60 10.09
CA THR A 201 -4.08 7.40 9.92
C THR A 201 -3.57 7.26 8.49
N TRP A 202 -2.37 6.71 8.27
CA TRP A 202 -1.73 6.63 6.97
C TRP A 202 -2.61 6.01 5.89
N PHE A 203 -3.32 4.92 6.19
CA PHE A 203 -4.15 4.28 5.18
C PHE A 203 -5.30 5.19 4.75
N LYS A 204 -5.90 5.92 5.69
CA LYS A 204 -6.94 6.90 5.37
C LYS A 204 -6.40 8.03 4.48
N ASP A 205 -5.22 8.54 4.77
CA ASP A 205 -4.61 9.59 3.96
C ASP A 205 -4.28 9.04 2.56
N TRP A 206 -3.64 7.87 2.50
CA TRP A 206 -3.20 7.23 1.27
C TRP A 206 -4.36 6.92 0.32
N ILE A 207 -5.47 6.33 0.80
CA ILE A 207 -6.64 6.08 -0.05
C ILE A 207 -7.34 7.37 -0.48
N SER A 208 -7.27 8.44 0.31
CA SER A 208 -7.98 9.70 0.00
C SER A 208 -7.44 10.35 -1.27
N GLU A 209 -6.14 10.14 -1.53
CA GLU A 209 -5.41 10.59 -2.71
C GLU A 209 -5.54 9.64 -3.92
N ARG A 210 -6.19 8.48 -3.76
CA ARG A 210 -6.19 7.39 -4.75
C ARG A 210 -7.63 6.97 -5.12
N PRO A 211 -8.35 7.78 -5.90
CA PRO A 211 -9.75 7.50 -6.26
C PRO A 211 -9.92 6.16 -7.00
N ALA A 212 -9.00 5.79 -7.88
CA ALA A 212 -9.04 4.51 -8.60
C ALA A 212 -9.00 3.30 -7.66
N TYR A 213 -8.18 3.36 -6.60
CA TYR A 213 -8.16 2.34 -5.56
C TYR A 213 -9.52 2.21 -4.88
N ARG A 214 -10.12 3.36 -4.52
CA ARG A 214 -11.40 3.39 -3.80
C ARG A 214 -12.55 2.81 -4.61
N GLU A 215 -12.60 3.14 -5.90
CA GLU A 215 -13.59 2.60 -6.83
C GLU A 215 -13.45 1.08 -6.95
N PHE A 216 -12.22 0.60 -7.16
CA PHE A 216 -11.93 -0.82 -7.22
C PHE A 216 -12.28 -1.55 -5.92
N ALA A 217 -11.88 -1.01 -4.76
CA ALA A 217 -12.23 -1.55 -3.45
C ALA A 217 -13.75 -1.58 -3.21
N SER A 218 -14.49 -0.56 -3.67
CA SER A 218 -15.95 -0.52 -3.58
C SER A 218 -16.58 -1.66 -4.39
N GLY A 219 -16.10 -1.89 -5.62
CA GLY A 219 -16.56 -3.01 -6.45
C GLY A 219 -16.26 -4.36 -5.80
N MET A 220 -15.05 -4.51 -5.26
CA MET A 220 -14.64 -5.74 -4.57
C MET A 220 -15.44 -6.04 -3.32
N ARG A 221 -15.98 -5.04 -2.62
CA ARG A 221 -16.87 -5.27 -1.48
C ARG A 221 -18.24 -5.84 -1.87
N THR A 222 -18.67 -5.63 -3.11
CA THR A 222 -19.88 -6.28 -3.65
C THR A 222 -19.61 -7.74 -3.95
N VAL A 223 -18.38 -8.07 -4.39
CA VAL A 223 -17.93 -9.44 -4.69
C VAL A 223 -17.61 -10.23 -3.43
N ASN A 224 -16.87 -9.62 -2.50
CA ASN A 224 -16.43 -10.20 -1.24
C ASN A 224 -16.88 -9.30 -0.06
N PRO A 225 -17.99 -9.65 0.60
CA PRO A 225 -18.52 -8.90 1.74
C PRO A 225 -17.62 -8.86 2.98
N ASP A 226 -16.63 -9.78 3.09
CA ASP A 226 -15.71 -9.83 4.22
C ASP A 226 -14.68 -8.69 4.19
N ILE A 227 -14.49 -8.05 3.03
CA ILE A 227 -13.69 -6.84 2.90
C ILE A 227 -14.36 -5.70 3.68
N PRO A 228 -13.74 -5.18 4.75
CA PRO A 228 -14.38 -4.19 5.59
C PRO A 228 -14.64 -2.88 4.86
N ALA A 229 -15.75 -2.21 5.19
CA ALA A 229 -16.12 -0.92 4.60
C ALA A 229 -15.09 0.20 4.80
N TRP A 230 -14.17 0.07 5.75
CA TRP A 230 -13.10 1.06 5.92
C TRP A 230 -11.96 0.87 4.90
N VAL A 231 -11.91 -0.22 4.15
CA VAL A 231 -10.93 -0.43 3.06
C VAL A 231 -11.17 0.53 1.89
N GLU A 232 -12.43 0.89 1.61
CA GLU A 232 -12.79 1.78 0.47
C GLU A 232 -12.71 3.29 0.78
N LYS A 233 -12.76 3.68 2.06
CA LYS A 233 -12.96 5.08 2.50
C LYS A 233 -12.21 5.47 3.77
N GLY A 234 -11.50 4.52 4.37
CA GLY A 234 -10.79 4.73 5.63
C GLY A 234 -11.77 4.60 6.78
N GLY A 235 -11.24 4.45 7.98
CA GLY A 235 -12.06 4.50 9.16
C GLY A 235 -12.62 5.92 9.35
N ARG A 236 -13.91 6.04 9.68
CA ARG A 236 -14.48 7.28 10.23
C ARG A 236 -14.15 7.33 11.73
N ALA A 237 -13.43 8.37 12.15
CA ALA A 237 -13.20 8.67 13.55
C ALA A 237 -14.52 9.01 14.26
#